data_AF-A0AAW8ZV31-F1
#
_entry.id   AF-A0AAW8ZV31-F1
#
_cell.length_a   1.000
_cell.length_b   1.000
_cell.length_c   1.000
_cell.angle_alpha   90.00
_cell.angle_beta   90.00
_cell.angle_gamma   90.00
#
_symmetry.space_group_name_H-M   'P 1'
#
loop_
_entity.id
_entity.type
_entity.pdbx_description
1 polymer ?
#
loop_
_entity_poly.entity_id
_entity_poly.type
_entity_poly.pdbx_seq_one_letter_code
_entity_poly.pdbx_strand_id
1 'polypeptide(L)' 'MRDEAAILTLALKIVPVAEAAAWFHHDPIRELGGKTAAELAARGHSAQVVRFLQSVLRGERD' A
#
# COMPACT_ATOMS: atom_id res chain seq x y z
N MET A 1 4.56 -4.34 -12.93
CA MET A 1 3.09 -4.52 -13.00
C MET A 1 2.55 -5.62 -12.09
N ARG A 2 3.20 -6.79 -11.92
CA ARG A 2 2.66 -7.87 -11.06
C ARG A 2 2.50 -7.48 -9.58
N ASP A 3 3.46 -6.68 -9.09
CA ASP A 3 3.50 -6.20 -7.71
C ASP A 3 2.41 -5.18 -7.36
N GLU A 4 2.07 -4.32 -8.33
CA GLU A 4 1.04 -3.28 -8.21
C GLU A 4 -0.33 -3.90 -7.94
N ALA A 5 -0.69 -4.91 -8.73
CA ALA A 5 -1.93 -5.65 -8.58
C ALA A 5 -2.03 -6.33 -7.21
N ALA A 6 -0.91 -6.84 -6.68
CA ALA A 6 -0.88 -7.47 -5.36
C ALA A 6 -1.12 -6.45 -4.24
N ILE A 7 -0.50 -5.26 -4.32
CA ILE A 7 -0.70 -4.16 -3.37
C ILE A 7 -2.16 -3.70 -3.38
N LEU A 8 -2.72 -3.44 -4.56
CA LEU A 8 -4.11 -3.02 -4.70
C LEU A 8 -5.08 -4.09 -4.18
N THR A 9 -4.83 -5.36 -4.46
CA THR A 9 -5.65 -6.46 -3.92
C THR A 9 -5.65 -6.50 -2.39
N LEU A 10 -4.53 -6.14 -1.74
CA LEU A 10 -4.45 -6.06 -0.28
C LEU A 10 -5.14 -4.79 0.25
N ALA A 11 -4.95 -3.64 -0.40
CA ALA A 11 -5.60 -2.39 -0.03
C ALA A 11 -7.14 -2.50 -0.08
N LEU A 12 -7.67 -3.22 -1.09
CA LEU A 12 -9.10 -3.51 -1.24
C LEU A 12 -9.71 -4.32 -0.08
N LYS A 13 -8.89 -4.98 0.76
CA LYS A 13 -9.37 -5.66 1.97
C LYS A 13 -9.56 -4.71 3.14
N ILE A 14 -9.03 -3.50 3.06
CA ILE A 14 -9.03 -2.49 4.12
C ILE A 14 -10.03 -1.38 3.77
N VAL A 15 -10.01 -0.91 2.52
CA VAL A 15 -10.80 0.24 2.05
C VAL A 15 -11.52 -0.06 0.72
N PRO A 16 -12.60 0.69 0.38
CA PRO A 16 -13.28 0.57 -0.90
C PRO A 16 -12.38 0.85 -2.12
N VAL A 17 -12.82 0.41 -3.31
CA VAL A 17 -12.02 0.49 -4.55
C VAL A 17 -11.56 1.89 -4.94
N ALA A 18 -12.42 2.89 -4.82
CA ALA A 18 -12.07 4.27 -5.14
C ALA A 18 -10.99 4.81 -4.19
N GLU A 19 -11.10 4.46 -2.91
CA GLU A 19 -10.14 4.85 -1.88
C GLU A 19 -8.81 4.09 -2.02
N ALA A 20 -8.83 2.80 -2.35
CA ALA A 20 -7.63 2.02 -2.59
C ALA A 20 -6.80 2.58 -3.76
N ALA A 21 -7.46 2.98 -4.85
CA ALA A 21 -6.79 3.61 -5.99
C ALA A 21 -6.24 4.99 -5.62
N ALA A 22 -7.03 5.82 -4.93
CA ALA A 22 -6.59 7.14 -4.49
C ALA A 22 -5.39 7.05 -3.53
N TRP A 23 -5.48 6.17 -2.52
CA TRP A 23 -4.40 5.90 -1.58
C TRP A 23 -3.13 5.46 -2.29
N PHE A 24 -3.25 4.51 -3.23
CA PHE A 24 -2.10 3.95 -3.93
C PHE A 24 -1.27 5.00 -4.67
N HIS A 25 -1.92 6.01 -5.25
CA HIS A 25 -1.28 7.05 -6.06
C HIS A 25 -1.02 8.37 -5.33
N HIS A 26 -1.78 8.70 -4.29
CA HIS A 26 -1.81 10.06 -3.75
C HIS A 26 -1.60 10.14 -2.24
N ASP A 27 -1.65 9.03 -1.50
CA ASP A 27 -1.46 9.06 -0.05
C ASP A 27 -0.04 8.57 0.33
N PRO A 28 0.83 9.46 0.84
CA PRO A 28 2.17 9.09 1.24
C PRO A 28 2.17 8.27 2.55
N ILE A 29 2.79 7.10 2.51
CA ILE A 29 2.96 6.23 3.68
C ILE A 29 4.12 6.77 4.53
N ARG A 30 3.79 7.46 5.64
CA ARG A 30 4.78 8.11 6.53
C ARG A 30 5.80 7.11 7.08
N GLU A 31 5.33 5.94 7.47
CA GLU A 31 6.10 4.82 8.03
C GLU A 31 7.11 4.25 7.02
N LEU A 32 6.91 4.47 5.72
CA LEU A 32 7.80 4.05 4.63
C LEU A 32 8.57 5.23 4.01
N GLY A 33 8.80 6.28 4.81
CA GLY A 33 9.57 7.45 4.42
C GLY A 33 8.80 8.45 3.57
N GLY A 34 7.47 8.52 3.75
CA GLY A 34 6.61 9.53 3.14
C GLY A 34 6.45 9.41 1.63
N LYS A 35 6.47 8.17 1.10
CA LYS A 35 6.25 7.88 -0.32
C LYS A 35 4.93 7.17 -0.52
N THR A 36 4.32 7.37 -1.69
CA THR A 36 3.12 6.62 -2.08
C THR A 36 3.45 5.16 -2.39
N ALA A 37 2.44 4.30 -2.35
CA ALA A 37 2.58 2.90 -2.72
C ALA A 37 3.04 2.73 -4.18
N ALA A 38 2.56 3.58 -5.09
CA ALA A 38 2.98 3.63 -6.50
C ALA A 38 4.49 3.92 -6.63
N GLU A 39 5.00 4.93 -5.94
CA GLU A 39 6.42 5.28 -5.97
C GLU A 39 7.30 4.18 -5.36
N LEU A 40 6.84 3.54 -4.30
CA LEU A 40 7.56 2.43 -3.67
C LEU A 40 7.59 1.21 -4.58
N ALA A 41 6.48 0.87 -5.23
CA ALA A 41 6.41 -0.22 -6.20
C ALA A 41 7.32 0.04 -7.41
N ALA A 42 7.31 1.27 -7.96
CA ALA A 42 8.16 1.67 -9.07
C ALA A 42 9.67 1.57 -8.75
N ARG A 43 10.03 1.66 -7.47
CA ARG A 43 11.42 1.53 -6.98
C ARG A 43 11.77 0.10 -6.52
N GLY A 44 10.89 -0.88 -6.72
CA GLY A 44 11.11 -2.27 -6.31
C GLY A 44 10.89 -2.55 -4.82
N HIS A 45 10.30 -1.62 -4.07
CA HIS A 45 10.01 -1.77 -2.63
C HIS A 45 8.60 -2.33 -2.36
N SER A 46 8.00 -3.01 -3.32
CA SER A 46 6.66 -3.59 -3.23
C SER A 46 6.48 -4.48 -1.99
N ALA A 47 7.51 -5.25 -1.62
CA ALA A 47 7.48 -6.12 -0.45
C ALA A 47 7.32 -5.35 0.88
N GLN A 48 7.87 -4.14 1.00
CA GLN A 48 7.66 -3.29 2.18
C GLN A 48 6.21 -2.80 2.26
N VAL A 49 5.64 -2.37 1.13
CA VAL A 49 4.23 -1.95 1.06
C VAL A 49 3.29 -3.09 1.43
N VAL A 50 3.57 -4.30 0.93
CA VAL A 50 2.80 -5.51 1.27
C VAL A 50 2.86 -5.81 2.76
N ARG A 51 4.05 -5.78 3.38
CA ARG A 51 4.19 -6.00 4.83
C ARG A 51 3.46 -4.94 5.65
N PHE A 52 3.53 -3.68 5.22
CA PHE A 52 2.77 -2.59 5.84
C PHE A 52 1.26 -2.85 5.77
N LEU A 53 0.71 -3.18 4.60
CA LEU A 53 -0.72 -3.50 4.49
C LEU A 53 -1.13 -4.71 5.33
N GLN A 54 -0.24 -5.71 5.48
CA GLN A 54 -0.47 -6.85 6.34
C GLN A 54 -0.50 -6.48 7.83
N SER A 55 0.35 -5.56 8.29
CA SER A 55 0.30 -5.09 9.69
C SER A 55 -0.96 -4.28 9.96
N VAL A 56 -1.40 -3.45 9.00
CA VAL A 56 -2.68 -2.74 9.08
C VAL A 56 -3.84 -3.73 9.18
N LEU A 57 -3.87 -4.78 8.35
CA LEU A 57 -4.91 -5.81 8.38
C LEU A 57 -4.97 -6.60 9.70
N ARG A 58 -3.85 -6.74 10.38
CA ARG A 58 -3.78 -7.43 11.69
C ARG A 58 -4.19 -6.55 12.86
N GLY A 59 -4.44 -5.27 12.63
CA GLY A 59 -4.67 -4.31 13.71
C GLY A 59 -3.41 -4.04 14.55
N GLU A 60 -2.22 -4.32 14.03
CA GLU A 60 -0.93 -3.97 14.67
C GLU A 60 -0.60 -2.47 14.52
N ARG A 61 -1.56 -1.68 14.03
CA ARG A 61 -1.54 -0.22 14.05
C ARG A 61 -2.10 0.25 15.39
N ASP A 62 -1.19 0.65 16.28
CA ASP A 62 -1.47 1.57 17.39
C ASP A 62 -1.09 3.00 16.95
#